data_AF-A0A258YN03-F1
#
_entry.id   AF-A0A258YN03-F1
#
_cell.length_a   1.000
_cell.length_b   1.000
_cell.length_c   1.000
_cell.angle_alpha   90.00
_cell.angle_beta   90.00
_cell.angle_gamma   90.00
#
_symmetry.space_group_name_H-M   'P 1'
#
loop_
_entity.id
_entity.type
_entity.pdbx_description
1 polymer ?
#
loop_
_entity_poly.entity_id
_entity_poly.type
_entity_poly.pdbx_seq_one_letter_code
_entity_poly.pdbx_strand_id
1 'polypeptide(L)'
;MILCIIGYLLPRDGINEFYGLAVLVGFIMGGIQALSRSTYAKLMPETTDTTSYFSFYDVTEKVSIVVGMFSFGYINEISGSQRNSVLVLEIFFIIGLLILISANKLQAKK
;
A
#
# COMPACT_ATOMS: atom_id res chain seq x y z
N MET A 1 -4.68 8.14 1.21
CA MET A 1 -5.90 8.84 1.64
C MET A 1 -5.91 10.26 1.09
N ILE A 2 -5.15 11.23 1.64
CA ILE A 2 -5.12 12.62 1.11
C ILE A 2 -4.83 12.68 -0.40
N LEU A 3 -3.88 11.87 -0.90
CA LEU A 3 -3.58 11.80 -2.34
C LEU A 3 -4.68 11.17 -3.19
N CYS A 4 -5.44 10.23 -2.65
CA CYS A 4 -6.57 9.62 -3.34
C CYS A 4 -7.70 10.66 -3.53
N ILE A 5 -7.93 11.49 -2.51
CA ILE A 5 -8.90 12.58 -2.55
C ILE A 5 -8.48 13.68 -3.54
N ILE A 6 -7.19 14.07 -3.53
CA ILE A 6 -6.63 15.03 -4.50
C ILE A 6 -6.75 14.46 -5.94
N GLY A 7 -6.42 13.18 -6.13
CA GLY A 7 -6.56 12.51 -7.43
C GLY A 7 -8.01 12.40 -7.91
N TYR A 8 -8.99 12.31 -7.01
CA TYR A 8 -10.41 12.33 -7.36
C TYR A 8 -10.90 13.70 -7.83
N LEU A 9 -10.41 14.79 -7.20
CA LEU A 9 -10.75 16.16 -7.60
C LEU A 9 -10.00 16.66 -8.84
N LEU A 10 -9.01 15.93 -9.34
CA LEU A 10 -8.17 16.37 -10.45
C LEU A 10 -8.98 16.56 -11.75
N PRO A 11 -8.95 17.74 -12.39
CA PRO A 11 -9.63 17.99 -13.66
C PRO A 11 -8.99 17.19 -14.81
N ARG A 12 -9.82 16.76 -15.78
CA ARG A 12 -9.41 15.84 -16.87
C ARG A 12 -8.32 16.41 -17.80
N ASP A 13 -8.16 17.74 -17.84
CA ASP A 13 -7.26 18.46 -18.76
C ASP A 13 -5.93 18.89 -18.11
N GLY A 14 -5.73 18.61 -16.81
CA GLY A 14 -4.57 19.01 -16.03
C GLY A 14 -3.40 18.02 -16.09
N ILE A 15 -2.72 17.92 -17.25
CA ILE A 15 -1.60 16.97 -17.46
C ILE A 15 -0.48 17.17 -16.43
N ASN A 16 -0.16 18.42 -16.09
CA ASN A 16 0.90 18.75 -15.13
C ASN A 16 0.54 18.31 -13.70
N GLU A 17 -0.73 18.43 -13.31
CA GLU A 17 -1.23 18.00 -12.00
C GLU A 17 -1.18 16.47 -11.88
N PHE A 18 -1.46 15.76 -12.98
CA PHE A 18 -1.36 14.30 -13.03
C PHE A 18 0.08 13.82 -12.84
N TYR A 19 1.04 14.43 -13.54
CA TYR A 19 2.46 14.11 -13.36
C TYR A 19 2.95 14.44 -11.94
N GLY A 20 2.53 15.58 -11.37
CA GLY A 20 2.85 15.94 -9.98
C GLY A 20 2.32 14.90 -8.99
N LEU A 21 1.08 14.44 -9.17
CA LEU A 21 0.49 13.37 -8.36
C LEU A 21 1.27 12.05 -8.52
N ALA A 22 1.63 11.67 -9.75
CA ALA A 22 2.36 10.43 -10.03
C ALA A 22 3.74 10.40 -9.35
N VAL A 23 4.48 11.52 -9.39
CA VAL A 23 5.77 11.65 -8.69
C VAL A 23 5.60 11.48 -7.19
N LEU A 24 4.60 12.14 -6.61
CA LEU A 24 4.35 12.10 -5.17
C LEU A 24 3.90 10.71 -4.70
N VAL A 25 3.04 10.04 -5.47
CA VAL A 25 2.63 8.65 -5.22
C VAL A 25 3.82 7.70 -5.30
N GLY A 26 4.66 7.82 -6.35
CA GLY A 26 5.86 7.02 -6.51
C GLY A 26 6.85 7.19 -5.35
N PHE A 27 7.05 8.43 -4.90
CA PHE A 27 7.90 8.74 -3.75
C PHE A 27 7.40 8.06 -2.46
N ILE A 28 6.10 8.16 -2.18
CA ILE A 28 5.51 7.56 -0.98
C ILE A 28 5.54 6.03 -1.03
N MET A 29 5.23 5.42 -2.18
CA MET A 29 5.30 3.96 -2.33
C MET A 29 6.72 3.44 -2.10
N GLY A 30 7.75 4.13 -2.63
CA GLY A 30 9.15 3.78 -2.37
C GLY A 30 9.52 3.86 -0.89
N GLY A 31 9.08 4.92 -0.19
CA GLY A 31 9.31 5.08 1.25
C GLY A 31 8.63 3.99 2.09
N ILE A 32 7.36 3.66 1.80
CA ILE A 32 6.62 2.62 2.52
C ILE A 32 7.25 1.24 2.31
N GLN A 33 7.65 0.91 1.07
CA GLN A 33 8.32 -0.37 0.78
C GLN A 33 9.66 -0.52 1.52
N ALA A 34 10.46 0.54 1.58
CA ALA A 34 11.72 0.54 2.33
C ALA A 34 11.48 0.39 3.83
N LEU A 35 10.51 1.14 4.38
CA LEU A 35 10.15 1.10 5.80
C LEU A 35 9.64 -0.30 6.20
N SER A 36 8.76 -0.91 5.39
CA SER A 36 8.22 -2.25 5.65
C SER A 36 9.33 -3.30 5.75
N ARG A 37 10.28 -3.31 4.81
CA ARG A 37 11.44 -4.23 4.86
C ARG A 37 12.32 -4.00 6.09
N SER A 38 12.62 -2.74 6.43
CA SER A 38 13.44 -2.43 7.62
C SER A 38 12.74 -2.80 8.94
N THR A 39 11.42 -2.61 9.02
CA THR A 39 10.61 -2.94 10.19
C THR A 39 10.55 -4.45 10.37
N TYR A 40 10.36 -5.20 9.28
CA TYR A 40 10.39 -6.66 9.29
C TYR A 40 11.75 -7.18 9.78
N ALA A 41 12.84 -6.64 9.24
CA ALA A 41 14.20 -7.00 9.66
C ALA A 41 14.44 -6.80 11.17
N LYS A 42 13.89 -5.70 11.74
CA LYS A 42 14.03 -5.36 13.16
C LYS A 42 13.13 -6.20 14.07
N LEU A 43 12.05 -6.77 13.54
CA LEU A 43 11.12 -7.63 14.29
C LEU A 43 11.56 -9.11 14.33
N MET A 44 12.52 -9.49 13.50
CA MET A 44 13.00 -10.86 13.43
C MET A 44 13.76 -11.24 14.73
N PRO A 45 13.47 -12.40 15.34
CA PRO A 45 14.25 -12.91 16.47
C PRO A 45 15.67 -13.29 16.02
N GLU A 46 16.65 -13.20 16.91
CA GLU A 46 18.03 -13.68 16.67
C GLU A 46 18.02 -15.18 16.42
N THR A 47 17.90 -15.57 15.16
CA THR A 47 17.84 -16.97 14.71
C THR A 47 18.69 -17.13 13.46
N THR A 48 19.29 -18.31 13.28
CA THR A 48 20.22 -18.61 12.20
C THR A 48 19.56 -18.65 10.81
N ASP A 49 18.23 -18.78 10.74
CA ASP A 49 17.44 -18.92 9.51
C ASP A 49 16.87 -17.58 9.00
N THR A 50 17.64 -16.50 9.07
CA THR A 50 17.22 -15.17 8.59
C THR A 50 16.72 -15.18 7.13
N THR A 51 17.33 -16.01 6.28
CA THR A 51 16.96 -16.17 4.86
C THR A 51 15.53 -16.70 4.69
N SER A 52 15.09 -17.65 5.52
CA SER A 52 13.75 -18.24 5.41
C SER A 52 12.66 -17.22 5.76
N TYR A 53 12.85 -16.44 6.81
CA TYR A 53 11.92 -15.37 7.20
C TYR A 53 11.81 -14.29 6.12
N PHE A 54 12.93 -13.83 5.56
CA PHE A 54 12.91 -12.89 4.44
C PHE A 54 12.23 -13.46 3.18
N SER A 55 12.42 -14.75 2.91
CA SER A 55 11.77 -15.41 1.78
C SER A 55 10.25 -15.48 1.93
N PHE A 56 9.74 -15.71 3.15
CA PHE A 56 8.29 -15.63 3.42
C PHE A 56 7.73 -14.20 3.27
N TYR A 57 8.49 -13.19 3.70
CA TYR A 57 8.11 -11.79 3.51
C TYR A 57 8.00 -11.43 2.02
N ASP A 58 9.00 -11.78 1.20
CA ASP A 58 9.00 -11.51 -0.25
C ASP A 58 7.84 -12.20 -0.97
N VAL A 59 7.53 -13.45 -0.61
CA VAL A 59 6.36 -14.16 -1.14
C VAL A 59 5.06 -13.46 -0.75
N THR A 60 4.92 -13.06 0.51
CA THR A 60 3.72 -12.37 1.02
C THR A 60 3.52 -11.02 0.33
N GLU A 61 4.61 -10.28 0.10
CA GLU A 61 4.59 -9.01 -0.64
C GLU A 61 4.09 -9.21 -2.08
N LYS A 62 4.65 -10.20 -2.80
CA LYS A 62 4.23 -10.51 -4.19
C LYS A 62 2.78 -10.97 -4.27
N VAL A 63 2.34 -11.82 -3.34
CA VAL A 63 0.94 -12.26 -3.26
C VAL A 63 0.01 -11.07 -3.01
N SER A 64 0.40 -10.15 -2.12
CA SER A 64 -0.37 -8.93 -1.84
C SER A 64 -0.50 -8.04 -3.07
N ILE A 65 0.56 -7.91 -3.88
CA ILE A 65 0.52 -7.16 -5.16
C ILE A 65 -0.46 -7.82 -6.14
N VAL A 66 -0.40 -9.15 -6.30
CA VAL A 66 -1.30 -9.89 -7.21
C VAL A 66 -2.76 -9.73 -6.79
N VAL A 67 -3.07 -9.91 -5.50
CA VAL A 67 -4.44 -9.76 -4.96
C VAL A 67 -4.92 -8.32 -5.11
N GLY A 68 -4.06 -7.33 -4.84
CA GLY A 68 -4.39 -5.91 -4.97
C GLY A 68 -4.69 -5.51 -6.42
N MET A 69 -3.86 -5.93 -7.37
CA MET A 69 -4.08 -5.67 -8.80
C MET A 69 -5.34 -6.37 -9.32
N PHE A 70 -5.57 -7.61 -8.92
CA PHE A 70 -6.78 -8.35 -9.30
C PHE A 70 -8.05 -7.66 -8.78
N SER A 71 -8.04 -7.28 -7.50
CA SER A 71 -9.16 -6.54 -6.89
C SER A 71 -9.42 -5.22 -7.60
N PHE A 72 -8.37 -4.45 -7.90
CA PHE A 72 -8.50 -3.20 -8.64
C PHE A 72 -9.09 -3.40 -10.03
N GLY A 73 -8.59 -4.38 -10.80
CA GLY A 73 -9.08 -4.69 -12.14
C GLY A 73 -10.55 -5.10 -12.13
N TYR A 74 -10.92 -5.99 -11.20
CA TYR A 74 -12.30 -6.46 -11.03
C TYR A 74 -13.27 -5.32 -10.69
N ILE A 75 -12.88 -4.44 -9.76
CA ILE A 75 -13.70 -3.27 -9.39
C ILE A 75 -13.81 -2.29 -10.56
N ASN A 76 -12.73 -2.10 -11.32
CA ASN A 76 -12.72 -1.20 -12.46
C ASN A 76 -13.64 -1.68 -13.59
N GLU A 77 -13.69 -2.99 -13.83
CA GLU A 77 -14.59 -3.60 -14.82
C GLU A 77 -16.06 -3.41 -14.43
N ILE A 78 -16.40 -3.57 -13.15
CA ILE A 78 -17.78 -3.38 -12.66
C ILE A 78 -18.18 -1.90 -12.62
N SER A 79 -17.29 -1.02 -12.17
CA SER A 79 -17.64 0.40 -11.96
C SER A 79 -17.61 1.23 -13.24
N GLY A 80 -16.90 0.76 -14.28
CA GLY A 80 -16.77 1.45 -15.58
C GLY A 80 -16.05 2.81 -15.51
N SER A 81 -15.60 3.24 -14.33
CA SER A 81 -14.95 4.53 -14.09
C SER A 81 -13.76 4.37 -13.15
N GLN A 82 -12.58 4.73 -13.65
CA GLN A 82 -11.31 4.62 -12.95
C GLN A 82 -11.27 5.43 -11.63
N ARG A 83 -12.09 6.48 -11.52
CA ARG A 83 -12.22 7.30 -10.29
C ARG A 83 -12.86 6.52 -9.14
N ASN A 84 -13.89 5.73 -9.42
CA ASN A 84 -14.59 4.96 -8.38
C ASN A 84 -13.71 3.79 -7.89
N SER A 85 -12.89 3.23 -8.78
CA SER A 85 -11.90 2.19 -8.44
C SER A 85 -10.86 2.69 -7.42
N VAL A 86 -10.43 3.95 -7.52
CA VAL A 86 -9.50 4.59 -6.56
C VAL A 86 -10.14 4.79 -5.19
N LEU A 87 -11.45 5.10 -5.12
CA LEU A 87 -12.19 5.20 -3.86
C LEU A 87 -12.29 3.85 -3.13
N VAL A 88 -12.48 2.75 -3.85
CA VAL A 88 -12.51 1.42 -3.21
C VAL A 88 -11.12 1.01 -2.70
N LEU A 89 -10.05 1.39 -3.40
CA LEU A 89 -8.67 1.23 -2.91
C LEU A 89 -8.43 1.97 -1.58
N GLU A 90 -9.12 3.09 -1.35
CA GLU A 90 -9.04 3.81 -0.07
C GLU A 90 -9.51 2.94 1.12
N ILE A 91 -10.50 2.07 0.91
CA ILE A 91 -10.97 1.14 1.93
C ILE A 91 -9.86 0.16 2.35
N PHE A 92 -9.09 -0.36 1.38
CA PHE A 92 -7.93 -1.22 1.69
C PHE A 92 -6.87 -0.48 2.53
N PHE A 93 -6.60 0.79 2.22
CA PHE A 93 -5.69 1.62 3.02
C PHE A 93 -6.21 1.86 4.45
N ILE A 94 -7.52 2.08 4.62
CA ILE A 94 -8.13 2.26 5.94
C ILE A 94 -7.99 0.99 6.77
N ILE A 95 -8.32 -0.18 6.19
CA ILE A 95 -8.17 -1.47 6.87
C ILE A 95 -6.71 -1.70 7.27
N GLY A 96 -5.77 -1.44 6.35
CA GLY A 96 -4.34 -1.54 6.64
C GLY A 96 -3.88 -0.62 7.77
N LEU A 97 -4.39 0.62 7.82
CA LEU A 97 -4.09 1.58 8.88
C LEU A 97 -4.62 1.10 10.25
N LEU A 98 -5.84 0.58 10.31
CA LEU A 98 -6.43 0.05 11.55
C LEU A 98 -5.61 -1.12 12.09
N ILE A 99 -5.18 -2.03 11.21
CA ILE A 99 -4.31 -3.16 11.58
C ILE A 99 -2.96 -2.65 12.09
N LEU A 100 -2.36 -1.68 11.41
CA LEU A 100 -1.07 -1.10 11.81
C LEU A 100 -1.13 -0.43 13.20
N ILE A 101 -2.20 0.33 13.48
CA ILE A 101 -2.41 0.95 14.80
C ILE A 101 -2.56 -0.12 15.88
N SER A 102 -3.31 -1.19 15.59
CA SER A 102 -3.47 -2.32 16.51
C SER A 102 -2.13 -3.01 16.79
N ALA A 103 -1.33 -3.25 15.74
CA ALA A 103 -0.01 -3.85 15.85
C ALA A 103 0.97 -2.99 16.66
N ASN A 104 0.94 -1.66 16.46
CA ASN A 104 1.78 -0.74 17.22
C ASN A 104 1.39 -0.72 18.72
N LYS A 105 0.09 -0.74 19.04
CA LYS A 105 -0.39 -0.88 20.43
C LYS A 105 0.08 -2.18 21.09
N LEU A 106 0.16 -3.28 20.33
CA LEU A 106 0.67 -4.56 20.83
C LEU A 106 2.18 -4.51 21.11
N GLN A 107 2.95 -3.80 20.28
CA GLN A 107 4.38 -3.59 20.52
C GLN A 107 4.65 -2.64 21.69
N ALA A 108 3.86 -1.58 21.86
CA ALA A 108 4.00 -0.65 22.99
C ALA A 108 3.69 -1.29 24.36
N LYS A 109 3.06 -2.47 24.37
CA LYS A 109 2.71 -3.23 25.58
C LYS A 109 3.76 -4.29 25.95
N LYS A 110 4.76 -4.54 25.09
CA LYS A 110 5.83 -5.51 25.29
C LYS A 110 7.10 -4.80 25.76
#